data_AF-A0A934M5I3-F1
#
_entry.id   AF-A0A934M5I3-F1
#
_cell.length_a   1.000
_cell.length_b   1.000
_cell.length_c   1.000
_cell.angle_alpha   90.00
_cell.angle_beta   90.00
_cell.angle_gamma   90.00
#
_symmetry.space_group_name_H-M   'P 1'
#
loop_
_entity.id
_entity.type
_entity.pdbx_description
1 polymer ?
#
loop_
_entity_poly.entity_id
_entity_poly.type
_entity_poly.pdbx_seq_one_letter_code
_entity_poly.pdbx_strand_id
1 'polypeptide(L)'
;MDNRGGCCSGPVFVPVIKLGEPEESENYESFVQDGITVYVPKTIMTEENKDVKIKLRNILGHKSLIVNGVLAYKQKTWQKKKY
;
A
#
# COMPACT_ATOMS: atom_id res chain seq x y z
N MET A 1 -3.58 5.88 1.39
CA MET A 1 -2.64 5.64 2.51
C MET A 1 -3.09 6.52 3.66
N ASP A 2 -3.08 6.00 4.88
CA ASP A 2 -3.38 6.81 6.08
C ASP A 2 -2.10 7.01 6.89
N ASN A 3 -1.86 8.23 7.37
CA ASN A 3 -0.76 8.50 8.29
C ASN A 3 -1.16 8.08 9.71
N ARG A 4 -0.50 7.05 10.23
CA ARG A 4 -0.62 6.57 11.61
C ARG A 4 0.62 6.90 12.47
N GLY A 5 1.46 7.79 11.97
CA GLY A 5 2.62 8.28 12.71
C GLY A 5 2.21 9.11 13.92
N GLY A 6 2.83 8.85 15.06
CA GLY A 6 2.76 9.71 16.24
C GLY A 6 3.75 10.88 16.18
N CYS A 7 3.60 11.82 17.11
CA CYS A 7 4.43 13.04 17.20
C CYS A 7 5.95 12.76 17.23
N CYS A 8 6.38 11.64 17.83
CA CYS A 8 7.80 11.29 17.97
C CYS A 8 8.33 10.25 16.96
N SER A 9 7.45 9.61 16.18
CA SER A 9 7.84 8.52 15.26
C SER A 9 7.96 8.98 13.79
N GLY A 10 7.62 10.24 13.49
CA GLY A 10 7.48 10.71 12.12
C GLY A 10 6.26 10.10 11.43
N PRO A 11 5.99 10.47 10.16
CA PRO A 11 4.85 9.95 9.42
C PRO A 11 5.03 8.46 9.13
N VAL A 12 4.00 7.67 9.45
CA VAL A 12 3.95 6.22 9.16
C VAL A 12 2.73 5.98 8.29
N PHE A 13 2.95 5.70 7.01
CA PHE A 13 1.87 5.45 6.08
C PHE A 13 1.52 3.97 6.06
N VAL A 14 0.26 3.64 6.32
CA VAL A 14 -0.23 2.25 6.18
C VAL A 14 -1.04 2.09 4.89
N PRO A 15 -1.02 0.89 4.28
CA PRO A 15 -1.90 0.60 3.16
C PRO A 15 -3.35 0.74 3.60
N VAL A 16 -4.14 1.44 2.80
CA VAL A 16 -5.60 1.47 2.92
C VAL A 16 -6.15 0.71 1.74
N ILE A 17 -6.98 -0.29 2.01
CA ILE A 17 -7.59 -1.11 0.97
C ILE A 17 -8.99 -0.61 0.74
N LYS A 18 -9.34 -0.40 -0.52
CA LYS A 18 -10.71 -0.16 -0.97
C LYS A 18 -11.12 -1.30 -1.90
N LEU A 19 -12.37 -1.72 -1.80
CA LEU A 19 -12.93 -2.72 -2.71
C LEU A 19 -13.53 -2.01 -3.93
N GLY A 20 -13.45 -2.69 -5.08
CA GLY A 20 -13.89 -2.15 -6.36
C GLY A 20 -12.75 -1.56 -7.17
N GLU A 21 -13.05 -1.26 -8.43
CA GLU A 21 -12.13 -0.60 -9.34
C GLU A 21 -11.99 0.89 -8.95
N PRO A 22 -10.78 1.46 -8.92
CA PRO A 22 -10.60 2.90 -8.68
C PRO A 22 -11.22 3.74 -9.81
N GLU A 23 -11.82 4.88 -9.45
CA GLU A 23 -12.46 5.81 -10.40
C GLU A 23 -11.48 6.33 -11.47
N GLU A 24 -10.23 6.61 -11.07
CA GLU A 24 -9.16 7.06 -11.96
C GLU A 24 -8.20 5.89 -12.26
N SER A 25 -8.68 4.83 -12.90
CA SER A 25 -7.92 3.59 -13.13
C SER A 25 -6.60 3.80 -13.87
N GLU A 26 -6.50 4.84 -14.69
CA GLU A 26 -5.27 5.28 -15.38
C GLU A 26 -4.12 5.67 -14.45
N ASN A 27 -4.41 6.06 -13.20
CA ASN A 27 -3.42 6.43 -12.19
C ASN A 27 -2.87 5.21 -11.42
N TYR A 28 -3.34 4.01 -11.76
CA TYR A 28 -3.00 2.76 -11.09
C TYR A 28 -2.33 1.80 -12.07
N GLU A 29 -1.39 1.00 -11.55
CA GLU A 29 -0.98 -0.24 -12.17
C GLU A 29 -1.83 -1.37 -11.61
N SER A 30 -2.24 -2.29 -12.48
CA SER A 30 -3.04 -3.45 -12.09
C SER A 30 -2.30 -4.75 -12.33
N PHE A 31 -2.42 -5.68 -11.40
CA PHE A 31 -1.95 -7.06 -11.59
C PHE A 31 -2.93 -8.05 -10.97
N VAL A 32 -2.91 -9.29 -11.46
CA VAL A 32 -3.74 -10.37 -10.93
C VAL A 32 -2.93 -11.17 -9.92
N GLN A 33 -3.48 -11.35 -8.71
CA GLN A 33 -2.89 -12.20 -7.67
C GLN A 33 -4.00 -13.03 -7.01
N ASP A 34 -3.80 -14.34 -6.86
CA ASP A 34 -4.77 -15.26 -6.22
C ASP A 34 -6.22 -15.10 -6.75
N GLY A 35 -6.39 -14.78 -8.03
CA GLY A 35 -7.69 -14.62 -8.69
C GLY A 35 -8.41 -13.29 -8.38
N ILE A 36 -7.74 -12.32 -7.78
CA ILE A 36 -8.22 -10.93 -7.64
C ILE A 36 -7.37 -9.97 -8.47
N THR A 37 -8.01 -8.94 -9.02
CA THR A 37 -7.32 -7.80 -9.62
C THR A 37 -6.95 -6.83 -8.50
N VAL A 38 -5.66 -6.55 -8.39
CA VAL A 38 -5.11 -5.59 -7.43
C VAL A 38 -4.72 -4.34 -8.20
N TYR A 39 -5.21 -3.18 -7.76
CA TYR A 39 -4.84 -1.88 -8.28
C TYR A 39 -3.91 -1.17 -7.29
N VAL A 40 -2.72 -0.78 -7.74
CA VAL A 40 -1.74 -0.05 -6.94
C VAL A 40 -1.44 1.29 -7.61
N PRO A 41 -1.52 2.43 -6.89
CA PRO A 41 -1.15 3.72 -7.45
C PRO A 41 0.26 3.71 -8.04
N LYS A 42 0.42 4.25 -9.26
CA LYS A 42 1.73 4.37 -9.94
C LYS A 42 2.75 5.14 -9.10
N THR A 43 2.29 6.08 -8.28
CA THR A 43 3.13 6.91 -7.40
C THR A 43 3.70 6.15 -6.19
N ILE A 44 3.20 4.94 -5.91
CA ILE A 44 3.62 4.10 -4.78
C ILE A 44 4.71 3.10 -5.18
N MET A 45 5.10 2.99 -6.45
CA MET A 45 6.19 2.11 -6.88
C MET A 45 7.57 2.63 -6.42
N THR A 46 7.87 2.52 -5.13
CA THR A 46 9.18 2.79 -4.52
C THR A 46 9.90 1.48 -4.18
N GLU A 47 11.24 1.47 -4.21
CA GLU A 47 12.07 0.29 -3.95
C GLU A 47 11.76 -0.44 -2.63
N GLU A 48 11.13 0.23 -1.66
CA GLU A 48 10.77 -0.26 -0.32
C GLU A 48 9.48 -1.11 -0.27
N ASN A 49 8.69 -1.20 -1.34
CA ASN A 49 7.39 -1.91 -1.32
C ASN A 49 7.47 -3.39 -1.72
N LYS A 50 8.68 -3.94 -1.81
CA LYS A 50 8.96 -5.31 -2.26
C LYS A 50 8.41 -6.40 -1.32
N ASP A 51 8.06 -6.07 -0.08
CA ASP A 51 7.64 -7.04 0.93
C ASP A 51 6.12 -7.09 1.19
N VAL A 52 5.29 -6.38 0.40
CA VAL A 52 3.84 -6.47 0.54
C VAL A 52 3.33 -7.78 -0.08
N LYS A 53 2.75 -8.63 0.77
CA LYS A 53 2.11 -9.90 0.42
C LYS A 53 0.60 -9.73 0.49
N ILE A 54 -0.06 -9.91 -0.64
CA ILE A 54 -1.52 -9.91 -0.77
C ILE A 54 -1.97 -11.35 -0.99
N LYS A 55 -2.97 -11.82 -0.23
CA LYS A 55 -3.54 -13.15 -0.36
C LYS A 55 -5.05 -13.12 -0.22
N LEU A 56 -5.73 -13.98 -0.98
CA LEU A 56 -7.16 -14.26 -0.78
C LEU A 56 -7.33 -15.58 -0.02
N ARG A 57 -7.79 -15.51 1.23
CA ARG A 57 -8.17 -16.70 2.02
C ARG A 57 -9.63 -17.04 1.76
N ASN A 58 -9.93 -18.30 1.46
CA ASN A 58 -11.30 -18.80 1.31
C ASN A 58 -11.50 -20.00 2.24
N ILE A 59 -12.36 -19.86 3.25
CA ILE A 59 -12.73 -20.94 4.16
C ILE A 59 -14.24 -21.10 4.14
N LEU A 60 -14.72 -22.28 3.73
CA LEU A 60 -16.16 -22.61 3.72
C LEU A 60 -17.01 -21.56 2.99
N GLY A 61 -16.49 -20.97 1.92
CA GLY A 61 -17.17 -19.92 1.15
C GLY A 61 -16.97 -18.50 1.69
N HIS A 62 -16.43 -18.34 2.90
CA HIS A 62 -16.05 -17.04 3.43
C HIS A 62 -14.70 -16.62 2.87
N LYS A 63 -14.71 -15.54 2.08
CA LYS A 63 -13.51 -14.93 1.50
C LYS A 63 -13.00 -13.81 2.41
N SER A 64 -11.70 -13.76 2.63
CA SER A 64 -11.02 -12.70 3.37
C SER A 64 -9.75 -12.29 2.66
N LEU A 65 -9.55 -11.00 2.49
CA LEU A 65 -8.31 -10.43 1.96
C LEU A 65 -7.30 -10.30 3.10
N ILE A 66 -6.10 -10.82 2.89
CA ILE A 66 -4.98 -10.72 3.82
C ILE A 66 -3.90 -9.88 3.14
N VAL A 67 -3.54 -8.77 3.76
CA VAL A 67 -2.43 -7.93 3.31
C VAL A 67 -1.43 -7.82 4.44
N ASN A 68 -0.22 -8.34 4.20
CA ASN A 68 0.89 -8.30 5.13
C ASN A 68 2.05 -7.55 4.49
N GLY A 69 2.64 -6.62 5.22
CA GLY A 69 3.79 -5.85 4.75
C GLY A 69 3.85 -4.52 5.47
N VAL A 70 5.04 -3.95 5.53
CA VAL A 70 5.26 -2.61 6.08
C VAL A 70 5.50 -1.69 4.88
N LEU A 71 4.51 -0.88 4.52
CA LEU A 71 4.69 0.23 3.57
C LEU A 71 5.34 1.42 4.31
N ALA A 72 6.49 1.21 4.94
CA ALA A 72 7.22 2.32 5.54
C ALA A 72 7.91 3.08 4.41
N TYR A 73 7.21 4.03 3.81
CA TYR A 73 7.89 5.08 3.06
C TYR A 73 8.69 5.89 4.07
N LYS A 74 9.98 5.61 4.20
CA LYS A 74 10.87 6.54 4.88
C LYS A 74 11.07 7.67 3.88
N GLN A 75 10.27 8.74 3.99
CA GLN A 75 10.58 10.00 3.29
C GLN A 75 12.07 10.24 3.53
N LYS A 76 12.89 10.19 2.47
CA LYS A 76 14.30 10.58 2.55
C LYS A 76 14.27 11.95 3.20
N THR A 77 14.76 11.99 4.43
CA THR A 77 14.70 13.11 5.35
C THR A 77 14.82 14.42 4.59
N TRP A 78 13.86 15.31 4.79
CA TRP A 78 13.95 16.71 4.40
C TRP A 78 15.32 17.22 4.88
N GLN A 79 16.31 17.26 3.99
CA GLN A 79 17.59 17.87 4.34
C GLN A 79 17.29 19.35 4.43
N LYS A 80 17.16 19.85 5.66
CA LYS A 80 17.10 21.28 5.93
C LYS A 80 18.33 21.89 5.28
N LYS A 81 18.14 22.58 4.15
CA LYS A 81 19.20 23.40 3.55
C LYS A 81 19.71 24.33 4.64
N LYS A 82 20.94 24.09 5.11
CA LYS A 82 21.68 25.09 5.87
C LYS A 82 22.03 26.18 4.86
N TYR A 83 21.30 27.29 4.94
CA TYR A 83 21.76 28.56 4.40
C TYR A 83 22.93 29.05 5.25
#